data_AF-A0A9D8PMG9-F1
#
_entry.id   AF-A0A9D8PMG9-F1
#
_cell.length_a   1.000
_cell.length_b   1.000
_cell.length_c   1.000
_cell.angle_alpha   90.00
_cell.angle_beta   90.00
_cell.angle_gamma   90.00
#
_symmetry.space_group_name_H-M   'P 1'
#
loop_
_entity.id
_entity.type
_entity.pdbx_description
1 polymer ?
#
loop_
_entity_poly.entity_id
_entity_poly.type
_entity_poly.pdbx_seq_one_letter_code
_entity_poly.pdbx_strand_id
1 'polypeptide(L)'
;MSNEQINMILRIIDEHMPTEAVAQPALSVEDDRSPSRAADLLQQHYDLVSVSEQLPDPERKVLAHYQDDLGKGRTVCAIWVPKNTKIIDVDYDDICCDYDEYTDTYYWAQGWYETIENWDDMGYVTIDHPVLYWARLPQWPDLMPTNEEAK
;
A
#
# COMPACT_ATOMS: atom_id res chain seq x y z
N MET A 1 20.80 -26.76 11.94
CA MET A 1 21.68 -26.27 13.03
C MET A 1 21.32 -27.05 14.28
N SER A 2 22.30 -27.60 15.00
CA SER A 2 22.02 -28.42 16.19
C SER A 2 21.71 -27.53 17.40
N ASN A 3 20.94 -28.05 18.37
CA ASN A 3 20.55 -27.33 19.59
C ASN A 3 21.76 -26.81 20.41
N GLU A 4 22.95 -27.40 20.21
CA GLU A 4 24.20 -26.91 20.82
C GLU A 4 24.68 -25.58 20.22
N GLN A 5 24.40 -25.31 18.95
CA GLN A 5 24.77 -24.04 18.30
C GLN A 5 23.90 -22.88 18.78
N ILE A 6 22.64 -23.15 19.15
CA ILE A 6 21.71 -22.15 19.69
C ILE A 6 22.11 -21.74 21.11
N ASN A 7 22.49 -22.71 21.95
CA ASN A 7 22.90 -22.45 23.34
C ASN A 7 24.25 -21.71 23.45
N MET A 8 25.12 -21.82 22.44
CA MET A 8 26.39 -21.07 22.42
C MET A 8 26.17 -19.58 22.09
N ILE A 9 25.20 -19.25 21.24
CA ILE A 9 24.87 -17.86 20.87
C ILE A 9 24.20 -17.13 22.05
N LEU A 10 23.34 -17.81 22.79
CA LEU A 10 22.64 -17.23 23.96
C LEU A 10 23.58 -16.89 25.12
N ARG A 11 24.74 -17.55 25.24
CA ARG A 11 25.75 -17.21 26.25
C ARG A 11 26.58 -15.97 25.91
N ILE A 12 26.73 -15.65 24.62
CA ILE A 12 27.54 -14.51 24.16
C ILE A 12 26.79 -13.18 24.35
N ILE A 13 25.46 -13.21 24.40
CA ILE A 13 24.62 -12.01 24.52
C ILE A 13 24.54 -11.51 25.99
N ASP A 14 24.81 -12.37 26.97
CA ASP A 14 24.64 -12.06 28.40
C ASP A 14 25.88 -11.44 29.07
N GLU A 15 27.05 -11.41 28.40
CA GLU A 15 28.33 -10.98 28.99
C GLU A 15 28.81 -9.56 28.58
N HIS A 16 27.95 -8.68 28.06
CA HIS A 16 28.37 -7.32 27.69
C HIS A 16 27.40 -6.19 28.09
N MET A 17 27.10 -6.12 29.39
CA MET A 17 26.56 -4.91 30.03
C MET A 17 27.62 -4.30 30.96
N PRO A 18 28.21 -3.14 30.65
CA PRO A 18 28.97 -2.37 31.63
C PRO A 18 28.03 -1.57 32.53
N THR A 19 28.11 -1.86 33.82
CA THR A 19 27.56 -1.11 34.96
C THR A 19 28.37 0.17 35.18
N GLU A 20 27.75 1.36 35.17
CA GLU A 20 27.84 2.40 36.23
C GLU A 20 27.26 3.77 35.84
N ALA A 21 26.54 4.34 36.81
CA ALA A 21 26.31 5.76 37.15
C ALA A 21 25.57 6.70 36.19
N VAL A 22 24.45 7.30 36.66
CA VAL A 22 24.39 8.63 37.30
C VAL A 22 22.92 8.94 37.63
N ALA A 23 22.67 9.37 38.87
CA ALA A 23 21.36 9.83 39.34
C ALA A 23 20.94 11.13 38.64
N GLN A 24 19.70 11.18 38.13
CA GLN A 24 19.00 12.40 37.74
C GLN A 24 17.68 12.51 38.52
N PRO A 25 17.24 13.73 38.91
CA PRO A 25 16.09 13.91 39.77
C PRO A 25 14.78 13.59 39.05
N ALA A 26 13.87 12.94 39.77
CA ALA A 26 12.53 12.60 39.31
C ALA A 26 11.73 13.86 38.94
N LEU A 27 11.53 14.07 37.64
CA LEU A 27 10.45 14.91 37.12
C LEU A 27 9.22 14.01 37.00
N SER A 28 8.30 14.17 37.95
CA SER A 28 6.96 13.61 37.89
C SER A 28 6.19 14.31 36.78
N VAL A 29 6.25 13.77 35.56
CA VAL A 29 5.30 14.09 34.50
C VAL A 29 4.20 13.05 34.63
N GLU A 30 3.04 13.49 35.10
CA GLU A 30 1.87 12.63 35.22
C GLU A 30 1.55 12.02 33.85
N ASP A 31 1.35 10.71 33.91
CA ASP A 31 1.07 9.82 32.81
C ASP A 31 -0.35 10.08 32.27
N ASP A 32 -0.50 11.06 31.37
CA ASP A 32 -1.67 11.16 30.51
C ASP A 32 -1.45 10.38 29.21
N ARG A 33 -1.17 9.08 29.35
CA ARG A 33 -1.36 8.10 28.27
C ARG A 33 -2.84 7.74 28.18
N SER A 34 -3.66 8.72 27.81
CA SER A 34 -4.96 8.43 27.22
C SER A 34 -4.73 7.88 25.79
N PRO A 35 -4.98 6.60 25.48
CA PRO A 35 -4.69 6.03 24.15
C PRO A 35 -5.62 6.54 23.03
N SER A 36 -6.48 7.54 23.28
CA SER A 36 -7.81 7.63 22.69
C SER A 36 -7.98 8.65 21.56
N ARG A 37 -6.99 8.84 20.68
CA ARG A 37 -7.24 9.59 19.43
C ARG A 37 -6.42 9.13 18.24
N ALA A 38 -5.11 8.91 18.38
CA ALA A 38 -4.28 8.49 17.26
C ALA A 38 -4.42 6.99 16.93
N ALA A 39 -4.56 6.13 17.94
CA ALA A 39 -4.78 4.70 17.73
C ALA A 39 -6.17 4.39 17.18
N ASP A 40 -7.19 5.14 17.63
CA ASP A 40 -8.56 5.04 17.11
C ASP A 40 -8.69 5.54 15.66
N LEU A 41 -7.82 6.46 15.22
CA LEU A 41 -7.75 6.90 13.81
C LEU A 41 -7.10 5.87 12.88
N LEU A 42 -6.38 4.87 13.41
CA LEU A 42 -5.63 3.88 12.62
C LEU A 42 -6.35 2.53 12.47
N GLN A 43 -7.46 2.30 13.17
CA GLN A 43 -8.26 1.08 13.04
C GLN A 43 -9.23 1.19 11.84
N GLN A 44 -8.70 1.44 10.64
CA GLN A 44 -9.50 1.38 9.43
C GLN A 44 -9.75 -0.08 9.05
N HIS A 45 -10.96 -0.55 9.37
CA HIS A 45 -11.49 -1.76 8.76
C HIS A 45 -11.80 -1.44 7.30
N TYR A 46 -10.98 -1.94 6.38
CA TYR A 46 -11.28 -1.84 4.96
C TYR A 46 -12.49 -2.70 4.64
N ASP A 47 -13.50 -2.10 4.00
CA ASP A 47 -14.59 -2.83 3.36
C ASP A 47 -14.03 -3.53 2.11
N LEU A 48 -13.43 -4.70 2.32
CA LEU A 48 -12.86 -5.54 1.28
C LEU A 48 -13.97 -6.19 0.44
N VAL A 49 -13.86 -6.05 -0.88
CA VAL A 49 -14.78 -6.61 -1.87
C VAL A 49 -14.01 -7.59 -2.74
N SER A 50 -14.53 -8.81 -2.92
CA SER A 50 -13.93 -9.80 -3.82
C SER A 50 -14.15 -9.39 -5.27
N VAL A 51 -13.12 -9.49 -6.12
CA VAL A 51 -13.27 -9.19 -7.56
C VAL A 51 -14.24 -10.15 -8.26
N SER A 52 -14.44 -11.35 -7.72
CA SER A 52 -15.38 -12.34 -8.24
C SER A 52 -16.84 -11.97 -7.95
N GLU A 53 -17.07 -11.13 -6.94
CA GLU A 53 -18.41 -10.66 -6.56
C GLU A 53 -18.73 -9.34 -7.27
N GLN A 54 -17.77 -8.41 -7.26
CA GLN A 54 -17.94 -7.09 -7.84
C GLN A 54 -16.60 -6.47 -8.19
N LEU A 55 -16.51 -5.88 -9.39
CA LEU A 55 -15.41 -5.00 -9.79
C LEU A 55 -15.71 -3.55 -9.35
N PRO A 56 -14.70 -2.72 -9.08
CA PRO A 56 -14.93 -1.32 -8.81
C PRO A 56 -15.48 -0.60 -10.04
N ASP A 57 -16.03 0.59 -9.83
CA ASP A 57 -16.39 1.48 -10.95
C ASP A 57 -15.16 1.69 -11.84
N PRO A 58 -15.30 1.70 -13.19
CA PRO A 58 -14.18 1.93 -14.10
C PRO A 58 -13.38 3.18 -13.72
N GLU A 59 -12.05 3.07 -13.77
CA GLU A 59 -11.10 4.16 -13.48
C GLU A 59 -11.15 4.73 -12.04
N ARG A 60 -11.97 4.14 -11.15
CA ARG A 60 -11.97 4.50 -9.73
C ARG A 60 -10.71 3.97 -9.06
N LYS A 61 -9.95 4.86 -8.44
CA LYS A 61 -8.79 4.47 -7.62
C LYS A 61 -9.23 3.73 -6.36
N VAL A 62 -8.63 2.57 -6.15
CA VAL A 62 -8.90 1.64 -5.05
C VAL A 62 -7.59 1.03 -4.54
N LEU A 63 -7.61 0.45 -3.36
CA LEU A 63 -6.58 -0.50 -2.96
C LEU A 63 -6.89 -1.84 -3.61
N ALA A 64 -5.99 -2.37 -4.44
CA ALA A 64 -6.10 -3.71 -5.01
C ALA A 64 -5.13 -4.66 -4.29
N HIS A 65 -5.59 -5.86 -4.00
CA HIS A 65 -4.81 -6.90 -3.34
C HIS A 65 -4.65 -8.13 -4.23
N TYR A 66 -3.42 -8.59 -4.41
CA TYR A 66 -3.08 -9.79 -5.16
C TYR A 66 -2.00 -10.59 -4.42
N GLN A 67 -1.72 -11.81 -4.89
CA GLN A 67 -0.61 -12.63 -4.41
C GLN A 67 0.46 -12.73 -5.49
N ASP A 68 1.72 -12.55 -5.12
CA ASP A 68 2.84 -12.82 -6.02
C ASP A 68 3.08 -14.32 -6.22
N ASP A 69 3.97 -14.68 -7.13
CA ASP A 69 4.35 -16.08 -7.41
C ASP A 69 4.90 -16.84 -6.18
N LEU A 70 5.32 -16.14 -5.12
CA LEU A 70 5.77 -16.74 -3.86
C LEU A 70 4.63 -16.86 -2.84
N GLY A 71 3.39 -16.57 -3.23
CA GLY A 71 2.20 -16.57 -2.39
C GLY A 71 2.16 -15.42 -1.38
N LYS A 72 3.00 -14.38 -1.53
CA LYS A 72 3.00 -13.22 -0.63
C LYS A 72 2.00 -12.19 -1.13
N GLY A 73 1.14 -11.75 -0.22
CA GLY A 73 0.19 -10.67 -0.49
C GLY A 73 0.89 -9.34 -0.81
N ARG A 74 0.35 -8.63 -1.79
CA ARG A 74 0.72 -7.27 -2.18
C ARG A 74 -0.53 -6.42 -2.24
N THR A 75 -0.42 -5.18 -1.80
CA THR A 75 -1.50 -4.20 -1.89
C THR A 75 -0.96 -2.94 -2.54
N VAL A 76 -1.61 -2.48 -3.60
CA VAL A 76 -1.22 -1.30 -4.39
C VAL A 76 -2.44 -0.40 -4.62
N CYS A 77 -2.21 0.88 -4.92
CA CYS A 77 -3.27 1.74 -5.44
C CYS A 77 -3.45 1.42 -6.94
N ALA A 78 -4.67 1.16 -7.37
CA ALA A 78 -4.94 0.70 -8.73
C ALA A 78 -6.29 1.16 -9.27
N ILE A 79 -6.46 1.02 -10.58
CA ILE A 79 -7.73 1.15 -11.30
C ILE A 79 -8.06 -0.13 -12.08
N TRP A 80 -9.35 -0.38 -12.29
CA TRP A 80 -9.85 -1.37 -13.24
C TRP A 80 -10.28 -0.70 -14.54
N VAL A 81 -9.85 -1.24 -15.68
CA VAL A 81 -10.19 -0.78 -17.02
C VAL A 81 -10.95 -1.88 -17.75
N PRO A 82 -12.26 -1.72 -18.03
CA PRO A 82 -13.01 -2.63 -18.88
C PRO A 82 -12.57 -2.53 -20.35
N LYS A 83 -12.78 -3.61 -21.11
CA LYS A 83 -12.46 -3.66 -22.53
C LYS A 83 -13.14 -2.55 -23.33
N ASN A 84 -12.39 -1.93 -24.26
CA ASN A 84 -12.86 -0.90 -25.18
C ASN A 84 -13.52 0.32 -24.49
N THR A 85 -13.07 0.69 -23.29
CA THR A 85 -13.62 1.87 -22.57
C THR A 85 -12.67 3.05 -22.49
N LYS A 86 -11.36 2.81 -22.51
CA LYS A 86 -10.33 3.84 -22.40
C LYS A 86 -9.47 3.86 -23.67
N ILE A 87 -9.59 4.93 -24.45
CA ILE A 87 -8.75 5.16 -25.64
C ILE A 87 -7.34 5.51 -25.17
N ILE A 88 -6.34 5.09 -25.93
CA ILE A 88 -4.95 5.43 -25.65
C ILE A 88 -4.71 6.92 -25.90
N ASP A 89 -4.27 7.60 -24.85
CA ASP A 89 -3.90 9.02 -24.82
C ASP A 89 -2.42 9.23 -24.49
N VAL A 90 -1.67 8.13 -24.31
CA VAL A 90 -0.22 8.07 -24.05
C VAL A 90 0.48 7.38 -25.21
N ASP A 91 1.82 7.45 -25.28
CA ASP A 91 2.55 6.73 -26.33
C ASP A 91 2.33 5.21 -26.21
N TYR A 92 2.20 4.53 -27.35
CA TYR A 92 1.88 3.09 -27.44
C TYR A 92 2.88 2.19 -26.71
N ASP A 93 4.11 2.66 -26.53
CA ASP A 93 5.17 1.89 -25.89
C ASP A 93 5.04 1.85 -24.35
N ASP A 94 4.22 2.73 -23.76
CA ASP A 94 4.09 2.89 -22.31
C ASP A 94 2.93 2.07 -21.72
N ILE A 95 2.01 1.57 -22.54
CA ILE A 95 0.81 0.86 -22.09
C ILE A 95 0.47 -0.35 -22.97
N CYS A 96 0.03 -1.44 -22.35
CA CYS A 96 -0.53 -2.57 -23.08
C CYS A 96 -1.86 -2.17 -23.74
N CYS A 97 -1.99 -2.43 -25.05
CA CYS A 97 -3.11 -1.99 -25.86
C CYS A 97 -3.77 -3.09 -26.70
N ASP A 98 -5.07 -2.94 -26.91
CA ASP A 98 -5.87 -3.74 -27.83
C ASP A 98 -6.41 -2.86 -28.97
N TYR A 99 -6.30 -3.35 -30.21
CA TYR A 99 -6.91 -2.72 -31.38
C TYR A 99 -8.34 -3.26 -31.60
N ASP A 100 -9.29 -2.36 -31.84
CA ASP A 100 -10.66 -2.70 -32.19
C ASP A 100 -10.96 -2.32 -33.65
N GLU A 101 -11.03 -3.35 -34.51
CA GLU A 101 -11.32 -3.21 -35.94
C GLU A 101 -12.66 -2.53 -36.24
N TYR A 102 -13.65 -2.63 -35.35
CA TYR A 102 -14.96 -2.04 -35.58
C TYR A 102 -14.95 -0.52 -35.41
N THR A 103 -14.18 -0.03 -34.44
CA THR A 103 -14.06 1.40 -34.14
C THR A 103 -12.79 2.03 -34.70
N ASP A 104 -11.93 1.26 -35.37
CA ASP A 104 -10.64 1.70 -35.93
C ASP A 104 -9.80 2.47 -34.88
N THR A 105 -9.80 1.95 -33.65
CA THR A 105 -9.27 2.65 -32.48
C THR A 105 -8.49 1.68 -31.60
N TYR A 106 -7.42 2.19 -30.99
CA TYR A 106 -6.68 1.48 -29.96
C TYR A 106 -7.16 1.89 -28.57
N TYR A 107 -7.42 0.88 -27.76
CA TYR A 107 -7.82 1.02 -26.36
C TYR A 107 -6.75 0.44 -25.46
N TRP A 108 -6.75 0.89 -24.21
CA TRP A 108 -6.07 0.19 -23.14
C TRP A 108 -6.59 -1.25 -23.07
N ALA A 109 -5.67 -2.20 -22.91
CA ALA A 109 -6.05 -3.58 -22.67
C ALA A 109 -6.95 -3.68 -21.43
N GLN A 110 -7.85 -4.65 -21.42
CA GLN A 110 -8.69 -4.88 -20.25
C GLN A 110 -7.82 -5.37 -19.08
N GLY A 111 -7.92 -4.74 -17.91
CA GLY A 111 -7.14 -5.21 -16.77
C GLY A 111 -7.08 -4.27 -15.58
N TRP A 112 -6.23 -4.66 -14.65
CA TRP A 112 -5.86 -3.86 -13.49
C TRP A 112 -4.55 -3.14 -13.75
N TYR A 113 -4.49 -1.87 -13.34
CA TYR A 113 -3.33 -1.03 -13.49
C TYR A 113 -3.00 -0.38 -12.15
N GLU A 114 -1.79 -0.62 -11.64
CA GLU A 114 -1.23 0.14 -10.53
C GLU A 114 -1.10 1.61 -10.95
N THR A 115 -1.43 2.53 -10.03
CA THR A 115 -1.32 3.97 -10.24
C THR A 115 -0.11 4.53 -9.50
N ILE A 116 0.75 5.24 -10.21
CA ILE A 116 1.92 5.92 -9.67
C ILE A 116 1.62 7.43 -9.76
N GLU A 117 1.46 8.09 -8.60
CA GLU A 117 1.01 9.49 -8.57
C GLU A 117 2.15 10.50 -8.31
N ASN A 118 3.32 10.02 -7.91
CA ASN A 118 4.46 10.84 -7.50
C ASN A 118 5.59 10.84 -8.52
N TRP A 119 5.36 10.33 -9.73
CA TRP A 119 6.33 10.29 -10.81
C TRP A 119 5.71 10.86 -12.07
N ASP A 120 6.40 11.80 -12.70
CA ASP A 120 5.91 12.55 -13.85
C ASP A 120 5.91 11.74 -15.15
N ASP A 121 6.75 10.71 -15.27
CA ASP A 121 6.95 9.97 -16.53
C ASP A 121 6.05 8.73 -16.65
N MET A 122 5.73 8.08 -15.53
CA MET A 122 4.98 6.83 -15.50
C MET A 122 3.82 6.96 -14.53
N GLY A 123 2.59 7.04 -15.06
CA GLY A 123 1.37 7.13 -14.25
C GLY A 123 0.73 5.79 -13.94
N TYR A 124 0.98 4.77 -14.78
CA TYR A 124 0.29 3.48 -14.72
C TYR A 124 1.19 2.31 -15.11
N VAL A 125 1.01 1.17 -14.44
CA VAL A 125 1.68 -0.09 -14.78
C VAL A 125 0.68 -1.24 -14.68
N THR A 126 0.63 -2.13 -15.67
CA THR A 126 -0.26 -3.30 -15.64
C THR A 126 0.10 -4.22 -14.47
N ILE A 127 -0.92 -4.71 -13.76
CA ILE A 127 -0.75 -5.78 -12.76
C ILE A 127 -0.88 -7.12 -13.49
N ASP A 128 0.22 -7.86 -13.60
CA ASP A 128 0.30 -9.15 -14.30
C ASP A 128 -0.16 -10.35 -13.45
N HIS A 129 -0.50 -10.11 -12.18
CA HIS A 129 -1.04 -11.12 -11.26
C HIS A 129 -2.56 -10.96 -11.09
N PRO A 130 -3.31 -12.07 -10.83
CA PRO A 130 -4.73 -11.98 -10.52
C PRO A 130 -4.99 -11.18 -9.24
N VAL A 131 -5.64 -10.04 -9.38
CA VAL A 131 -6.20 -9.29 -8.25
C VAL A 131 -7.34 -10.10 -7.64
N LEU A 132 -7.33 -10.26 -6.31
CA LEU A 132 -8.28 -11.08 -5.57
C LEU A 132 -9.35 -10.23 -4.89
N TYR A 133 -8.94 -9.10 -4.31
CA TYR A 133 -9.80 -8.20 -3.56
C TYR A 133 -9.48 -6.75 -3.89
N TRP A 134 -10.46 -5.88 -3.67
CA TRP A 134 -10.24 -4.45 -3.65
C TRP A 134 -10.95 -3.80 -2.47
N ALA A 135 -10.49 -2.62 -2.07
CA ALA A 135 -11.14 -1.79 -1.08
C ALA A 135 -11.10 -0.32 -1.52
N ARG A 136 -12.08 0.47 -1.08
CA ARG A 136 -12.03 1.92 -1.31
C ARG A 136 -10.78 2.50 -0.65
N LEU A 137 -10.19 3.51 -1.31
CA LEU A 137 -9.14 4.30 -0.67
C LEU A 137 -9.68 4.93 0.61
N PRO A 138 -8.88 4.97 1.68
CA PRO A 138 -9.30 5.60 2.91
C PRO A 138 -9.40 7.11 2.70
N GLN A 139 -10.34 7.75 3.40
CA GLN A 139 -10.41 9.20 3.41
C GLN A 139 -9.22 9.73 4.22
N TRP A 140 -8.48 10.67 3.63
CA TRP A 140 -7.45 11.39 4.38
C TRP A 140 -8.11 12.10 5.57
N PRO A 141 -7.55 12.01 6.78
CA PRO A 141 -8.09 12.74 7.90
C PRO A 141 -8.00 14.24 7.60
N ASP A 142 -9.00 15.01 8.02
CA ASP A 142 -9.09 16.46 7.77
C ASP A 142 -8.12 17.26 8.68
N LEU A 143 -6.88 16.79 8.74
CA LEU A 143 -5.75 17.30 9.51
C LEU A 143 -4.86 18.08 8.55
N MET A 144 -5.41 19.11 7.92
CA MET A 144 -4.56 20.08 7.22
C MET A 144 -3.67 20.76 8.28
N PRO A 145 -2.33 20.73 8.13
CA PRO A 145 -1.49 21.53 9.00
C PRO A 145 -1.92 22.99 8.85
N THR A 146 -2.15 23.68 9.97
CA THR A 146 -2.24 25.14 9.93
C THR A 146 -0.95 25.65 9.29
N ASN A 147 -1.05 26.66 8.41
CA ASN A 147 0.03 27.21 7.56
C ASN A 147 1.39 27.54 8.25
N GLU A 148 1.52 27.34 9.56
CA GLU A 148 2.73 27.53 10.35
C GLU A 148 3.69 26.32 10.32
N GLU A 149 3.23 25.10 9.99
CA GLU A 149 4.06 23.88 10.05
C GLU A 149 4.63 23.40 8.69
N ALA A 150 4.21 24.01 7.58
CA ALA A 150 4.58 23.57 6.23
C ALA A 150 5.85 24.25 5.65
N LYS A 151 6.85 24.53 6.48
CA LYS A 151 8.15 25.10 6.05
C LYS A 151 9.32 24.18 6.31
#